data_AF-A0AAW6TPP5-F1
#
_entry.id   AF-A0AAW6TPP5-F1
#
_cell.length_a   1.000
_cell.length_b   1.000
_cell.length_c   1.000
_cell.angle_alpha   90.00
_cell.angle_beta   90.00
_cell.angle_gamma   90.00
#
_symmetry.space_group_name_H-M   'P 1'
#
loop_
_entity.id
_entity.type
_entity.pdbx_description
1 polymer ?
#
loop_
_entity_poly.entity_id
_entity_poly.type
_entity_poly.pdbx_seq_one_letter_code
_entity_poly.pdbx_strand_id
1 'polypeptide(L)'
;MKALRTYLEKRKSAINLILEKSPKSFTPETFHSLRVEIKKMNALFDLLNYCSKKFKRKKNYSPFKLIFKQAGRIRELQIEQSLLAEQPNSHLLQAYYSHLKKLETKKLKRFFAIVNKSFIRKLKKRYNKIIPLVTKASGKRVDQYIDKKRRAITKLMCKTKFKKMQMHTFRKRLKTYLYNEKILICESQNQTLQNKNILSDLLGEWHDYEVVIDHLKKGIKSNKTIPSETKQLQVTKAILTSKRELLFNKINATLPYQTLL
;
A
#
# COMPACT_ATOMS: atom_id res chain seq x y z
N MET A 1 23.36 6.91 -11.21
CA MET A 1 23.38 7.65 -9.92
C MET A 1 23.57 6.71 -8.73
N LYS A 2 24.46 7.03 -7.78
CA LYS A 2 24.79 6.20 -6.60
C LYS A 2 23.59 5.99 -5.68
N ALA A 3 22.87 7.07 -5.32
CA ALA A 3 21.67 7.02 -4.48
C ALA A 3 20.62 6.01 -4.96
N LEU A 4 20.31 5.96 -6.26
CA LEU A 4 19.31 5.02 -6.79
C LEU A 4 19.75 3.56 -6.66
N ARG A 5 21.05 3.28 -6.85
CA ARG A 5 21.60 1.93 -6.69
C ARG A 5 21.52 1.50 -5.23
N THR A 6 21.94 2.36 -4.31
CA THR A 6 21.85 2.11 -2.86
C THR A 6 20.41 1.87 -2.44
N TYR A 7 19.46 2.70 -2.92
CA TYR A 7 18.04 2.50 -2.64
C TYR A 7 17.54 1.16 -3.18
N LEU A 8 17.86 0.81 -4.44
CA LEU A 8 17.47 -0.48 -5.03
C LEU A 8 17.97 -1.66 -4.20
N GLU A 9 19.26 -1.67 -3.82
CA GLU A 9 19.85 -2.74 -3.02
C GLU A 9 19.18 -2.83 -1.65
N LYS A 10 18.94 -1.71 -0.97
CA LYS A 10 18.22 -1.69 0.32
C LYS A 10 16.82 -2.30 0.22
N ARG A 11 16.06 -1.96 -0.83
CA ARG A 11 14.71 -2.52 -1.07
C ARG A 11 14.77 -4.00 -1.45
N LYS A 12 15.76 -4.40 -2.27
CA LYS A 12 16.01 -5.80 -2.64
C LYS A 12 16.28 -6.65 -1.39
N SER A 13 17.18 -6.20 -0.52
CA SER A 13 17.52 -6.91 0.71
C SER A 13 16.31 -7.04 1.63
N ALA A 14 15.56 -5.97 1.84
CA ALA A 14 14.35 -6.00 2.66
C ALA A 14 13.27 -6.96 2.11
N ILE A 15 13.01 -6.94 0.80
CA ILE A 15 12.06 -7.86 0.17
C ILE A 15 12.54 -9.31 0.31
N ASN A 16 13.80 -9.60 0.00
CA ASN A 16 14.33 -10.96 0.08
C ASN A 16 14.30 -11.49 1.51
N LEU A 17 14.72 -10.68 2.48
CA LEU A 17 14.67 -11.03 3.89
C LEU A 17 13.26 -11.45 4.32
N ILE A 18 12.23 -10.73 3.89
CA ILE A 18 10.84 -11.10 4.18
C ILE A 18 10.44 -12.39 3.46
N LEU A 19 10.75 -12.52 2.17
CA LEU A 19 10.33 -13.69 1.37
C LEU A 19 11.07 -14.98 1.73
N GLU A 20 12.23 -14.90 2.37
CA GLU A 20 13.04 -16.04 2.82
C GLU A 20 12.64 -16.52 4.23
N LYS A 21 11.80 -15.76 4.95
CA LYS A 21 11.25 -16.19 6.24
C LYS A 21 10.40 -17.46 6.11
N SER A 22 10.40 -18.27 7.17
CA SER A 22 9.51 -19.42 7.29
C SER A 22 8.04 -18.99 7.19
N PRO A 23 7.16 -19.71 6.46
CA PRO A 23 5.74 -19.39 6.37
C PRO A 23 5.04 -19.21 7.73
N LYS A 24 5.47 -19.96 8.75
CA LYS A 24 4.93 -19.90 10.12
C LYS A 24 5.23 -18.57 10.83
N SER A 25 6.26 -17.84 10.41
CA SER A 25 6.70 -16.57 11.01
C SER A 25 6.02 -15.34 10.41
N PHE A 26 5.18 -15.51 9.38
CA PHE A 26 4.49 -14.39 8.74
C PHE A 26 3.34 -13.88 9.61
N THR A 27 3.49 -12.66 10.10
CA THR A 27 2.47 -11.90 10.82
C THR A 27 1.75 -10.91 9.89
N PRO A 28 0.62 -10.30 10.32
CA PRO A 28 0.01 -9.19 9.58
C PRO A 28 0.99 -8.06 9.25
N GLU A 29 1.90 -7.75 10.19
CA GLU A 29 2.95 -6.76 9.97
C GLU A 29 3.96 -7.20 8.91
N THR A 30 4.27 -8.49 8.84
CA THR A 30 5.16 -9.01 7.77
C THR A 30 4.55 -8.78 6.38
N PHE A 31 3.24 -8.99 6.20
CA PHE A 31 2.55 -8.69 4.95
C PHE A 31 2.46 -7.18 4.67
N HIS A 32 2.24 -6.37 5.71
CA HIS A 32 2.25 -4.91 5.60
C HIS A 32 3.62 -4.41 5.10
N SER A 33 4.69 -4.79 5.82
CA SER A 33 6.07 -4.47 5.49
C SER A 33 6.46 -4.92 4.07
N LEU A 34 6.12 -6.15 3.67
CA LEU A 34 6.35 -6.61 2.29
C LEU A 34 5.68 -5.73 1.25
N ARG A 35 4.41 -5.36 1.49
CA ARG A 35 3.66 -4.49 0.58
C ARG A 35 4.28 -3.09 0.51
N VAL A 36 4.74 -2.55 1.63
CA VAL A 36 5.43 -1.26 1.69
C VAL A 36 6.72 -1.30 0.86
N GLU A 37 7.56 -2.31 1.04
CA GLU A 37 8.80 -2.45 0.28
C GLU A 37 8.56 -2.62 -1.23
N ILE A 38 7.53 -3.37 -1.62
CA ILE A 38 7.15 -3.49 -3.04
C ILE A 38 6.58 -2.18 -3.59
N LYS A 39 5.84 -1.39 -2.80
CA LYS A 39 5.38 -0.05 -3.23
C LYS A 39 6.55 0.89 -3.47
N LYS A 40 7.54 0.89 -2.57
CA LYS A 40 8.80 1.63 -2.72
C LYS A 40 9.55 1.21 -4.00
N MET A 41 9.67 -0.09 -4.24
CA MET A 41 10.26 -0.63 -5.48
C MET A 41 9.49 -0.17 -6.73
N ASN A 42 8.15 -0.17 -6.68
CA ASN A 42 7.32 0.28 -7.79
C ASN A 42 7.46 1.78 -8.07
N ALA A 43 7.65 2.60 -7.02
CA ALA A 43 7.91 4.03 -7.15
C ALA A 43 9.25 4.27 -7.88
N LEU A 44 10.31 3.56 -7.46
CA LEU A 44 11.59 3.54 -8.18
C LEU A 44 11.42 3.11 -9.64
N PHE A 45 10.64 2.08 -9.93
CA PHE A 45 10.43 1.62 -11.31
C PHE A 45 9.63 2.63 -12.16
N ASP A 46 8.73 3.41 -11.55
CA ASP A 46 8.05 4.52 -12.23
C ASP A 46 9.04 5.62 -12.62
N LEU A 47 9.94 5.97 -11.71
CA LEU A 47 11.03 6.91 -11.94
C LEU A 47 11.97 6.42 -13.05
N LEU A 48 12.45 5.18 -12.98
CA LEU A 48 13.36 4.63 -14.00
C LEU A 48 12.74 4.58 -15.40
N ASN A 49 11.43 4.32 -15.47
CA ASN A 49 10.68 4.34 -16.74
C ASN A 49 10.59 5.75 -17.33
N TYR A 50 10.58 6.79 -16.49
CA TYR A 50 10.67 8.17 -16.95
C TYR A 50 12.10 8.54 -17.42
N CYS A 51 13.12 8.09 -16.69
CA CYS A 51 14.51 8.37 -17.01
C CYS A 51 14.99 7.66 -18.28
N SER A 52 14.46 6.48 -18.60
CA SER A 52 14.91 5.68 -19.74
C SER A 52 13.78 4.96 -20.45
N LYS A 53 13.60 5.25 -21.75
CA LYS A 53 12.65 4.52 -22.63
C LYS A 53 12.99 3.02 -22.77
N LYS A 54 14.25 2.64 -22.51
CA LYS A 54 14.71 1.23 -22.51
C LYS A 54 14.20 0.47 -21.28
N PHE A 55 13.95 1.15 -20.16
CA PHE A 55 13.40 0.52 -18.98
C PHE A 55 11.90 0.25 -19.14
N LYS A 56 11.51 -1.01 -19.26
CA LYS A 56 10.10 -1.41 -19.40
C LYS A 56 9.49 -1.74 -18.04
N ARG A 57 8.86 -0.76 -17.37
CA ARG A 57 8.25 -0.92 -16.04
C ARG A 57 7.33 -2.13 -15.93
N LYS A 58 6.38 -2.30 -16.86
CA LYS A 58 5.40 -3.40 -16.83
C LYS A 58 6.09 -4.78 -16.78
N LYS A 59 7.12 -4.97 -17.60
CA LYS A 59 7.89 -6.23 -17.69
C LYS A 59 8.69 -6.49 -16.41
N ASN A 60 9.39 -5.47 -15.91
CA ASN A 60 10.24 -5.59 -14.72
C ASN A 60 9.43 -5.70 -13.42
N TYR A 61 8.27 -5.05 -13.34
CA TYR A 61 7.40 -5.07 -12.16
C TYR A 61 6.51 -6.32 -12.06
N SER A 62 6.29 -7.05 -13.16
CA SER A 62 5.34 -8.16 -13.20
C SER A 62 5.49 -9.19 -12.04
N PRO A 63 6.71 -9.66 -11.69
CA PRO A 63 6.88 -10.59 -10.57
C PRO A 63 6.47 -9.98 -9.22
N PHE A 64 6.83 -8.71 -8.99
CA PHE A 64 6.45 -7.99 -7.78
C PHE A 64 4.94 -7.75 -7.71
N LYS A 65 4.32 -7.45 -8.86
CA LYS A 65 2.86 -7.27 -8.96
C LYS A 65 2.11 -8.53 -8.54
N LEU A 66 2.62 -9.71 -8.89
CA LEU A 66 2.01 -10.99 -8.53
C LEU A 66 1.94 -11.17 -7.01
N ILE A 67 3.08 -11.08 -6.33
CA ILE A 67 3.14 -11.21 -4.86
C ILE A 67 2.45 -10.04 -4.15
N PHE A 68 2.52 -8.82 -4.69
CA PHE A 68 1.85 -7.66 -4.14
C PHE A 68 0.33 -7.80 -4.14
N LYS A 69 -0.25 -8.30 -5.25
CA LYS A 69 -1.68 -8.54 -5.35
C LYS A 69 -2.13 -9.60 -4.34
N GLN A 70 -1.35 -10.66 -4.18
CA GLN A 70 -1.73 -11.74 -3.29
C GLN A 70 -1.54 -11.39 -1.81
N ALA A 71 -0.45 -10.70 -1.44
CA ALA A 71 -0.29 -10.11 -0.12
C ALA A 71 -1.36 -9.05 0.19
N GLY A 72 -1.84 -8.32 -0.84
CA GLY A 72 -2.94 -7.36 -0.69
C GLY A 72 -4.23 -8.00 -0.23
N ARG A 73 -4.62 -9.11 -0.86
CA ARG A 73 -5.82 -9.86 -0.46
C ARG A 73 -5.75 -10.41 0.96
N ILE A 74 -4.55 -10.78 1.42
CA ILE A 74 -4.34 -11.22 2.81
C ILE A 74 -4.48 -10.02 3.75
N ARG A 75 -3.78 -8.91 3.44
CA ARG A 75 -3.81 -7.71 4.26
C ARG A 75 -5.21 -7.10 4.38
N GLU A 76 -6.00 -7.12 3.31
CA GLU A 76 -7.39 -6.65 3.34
C GLU A 76 -8.23 -7.45 4.36
N LEU A 77 -8.09 -8.77 4.39
CA LEU A 77 -8.77 -9.62 5.38
C LEU A 77 -8.27 -9.38 6.81
N GLN A 78 -6.97 -9.11 6.98
CA GLN A 78 -6.37 -8.82 8.29
C GLN A 78 -6.80 -7.45 8.84
N ILE A 79 -6.92 -6.45 7.96
CA ILE A 79 -7.48 -5.13 8.31
C ILE A 79 -8.93 -5.29 8.73
N GLU A 80 -9.72 -6.03 7.95
CA GLU A 80 -11.13 -6.27 8.26
C GLU A 80 -11.29 -6.96 9.62
N GLN A 81 -10.53 -8.03 9.89
CA GLN A 81 -10.56 -8.69 11.20
C GLN A 81 -10.19 -7.74 12.35
N SER A 82 -9.17 -6.90 12.19
CA SER A 82 -8.76 -5.92 13.21
C SER A 82 -9.87 -4.90 13.47
N LEU A 83 -10.41 -4.30 12.41
CA LEU A 83 -11.46 -3.29 12.53
C LEU A 83 -12.74 -3.86 13.14
N LEU A 84 -13.09 -5.11 12.82
CA LEU A 84 -14.23 -5.77 13.46
C LEU A 84 -13.97 -6.02 14.95
N ALA A 85 -12.74 -6.35 15.34
CA ALA A 85 -12.41 -6.71 16.72
C ALA A 85 -12.55 -5.51 17.66
N GLU A 86 -12.25 -4.32 17.12
CA GLU A 86 -12.40 -3.03 17.78
C GLU A 86 -13.87 -2.56 17.92
N GLN A 87 -14.85 -3.25 17.32
CA GLN A 87 -16.25 -2.83 17.41
C GLN A 87 -16.94 -3.37 18.66
N PRO A 88 -17.92 -2.62 19.22
CA PRO A 88 -18.82 -3.15 20.24
C PRO A 88 -19.51 -4.42 19.77
N ASN A 89 -19.72 -5.36 20.69
CA ASN A 89 -20.38 -6.64 20.42
C ASN A 89 -19.74 -7.47 19.30
N SER A 90 -18.43 -7.33 19.08
CA SER A 90 -17.68 -8.12 18.10
C SER A 90 -17.76 -9.64 18.36
N HIS A 91 -17.98 -10.04 19.62
CA HIS A 91 -18.24 -11.44 20.01
C HIS A 91 -19.51 -12.04 19.38
N LEU A 92 -20.42 -11.22 18.84
CA LEU A 92 -21.62 -11.68 18.11
C LEU A 92 -21.34 -11.99 16.63
N LEU A 93 -20.10 -11.86 16.15
CA LEU A 93 -19.73 -12.04 14.73
C LEU A 93 -18.88 -13.31 14.49
N GLN A 94 -19.00 -14.32 15.35
CA GLN A 94 -18.11 -15.50 15.35
C GLN A 94 -18.12 -16.28 14.03
N ALA A 95 -19.29 -16.48 13.41
CA ALA A 95 -19.38 -17.20 12.14
C ALA A 95 -18.78 -16.36 11.01
N TYR A 96 -19.02 -15.04 10.99
CA TYR A 96 -18.35 -14.13 10.06
C TYR A 96 -16.82 -14.14 10.23
N TYR A 97 -16.30 -14.09 11.46
CA TYR A 97 -14.86 -14.21 11.72
C TYR A 97 -14.28 -15.53 11.23
N SER A 98 -14.97 -16.63 11.51
CA SER A 98 -14.58 -17.96 11.06
C SER A 98 -14.51 -18.03 9.53
N HIS A 99 -15.47 -17.38 8.84
CA HIS A 99 -15.44 -17.22 7.40
C HIS A 99 -14.22 -16.44 6.91
N LEU A 100 -13.92 -15.28 7.52
CA LEU A 100 -12.75 -14.47 7.18
C LEU A 100 -11.44 -15.25 7.38
N LYS A 101 -11.30 -15.98 8.49
CA LYS A 101 -10.15 -16.86 8.75
C LYS A 101 -9.99 -17.93 7.68
N LYS A 102 -11.07 -18.62 7.31
CA LYS A 102 -11.05 -19.62 6.22
C LYS A 102 -10.60 -19.00 4.89
N LEU A 103 -11.07 -17.80 4.56
CA LEU A 103 -10.62 -17.06 3.39
C LEU A 103 -9.14 -16.71 3.49
N GLU A 104 -8.68 -16.20 4.63
CA GLU A 104 -7.29 -15.83 4.89
C GLU A 104 -6.36 -17.03 4.69
N THR A 105 -6.68 -18.18 5.30
CA THR A 105 -5.93 -19.44 5.12
C THR A 105 -5.82 -19.83 3.65
N LYS A 106 -6.90 -19.72 2.87
CA LYS A 106 -6.89 -19.99 1.42
C LYS A 106 -5.98 -19.00 0.68
N LYS A 107 -5.96 -17.71 1.06
CA LYS A 107 -5.08 -16.72 0.46
C LYS A 107 -3.61 -16.93 0.85
N LEU A 108 -3.33 -17.33 2.09
CA LEU A 108 -2.00 -17.69 2.58
C LEU A 108 -1.43 -18.88 1.81
N LYS A 109 -2.19 -19.97 1.69
CA LYS A 109 -1.79 -21.15 0.89
C LYS A 109 -1.40 -20.75 -0.55
N ARG A 110 -2.23 -19.91 -1.20
CA ARG A 110 -1.93 -19.39 -2.54
C ARG A 110 -0.70 -18.50 -2.59
N PHE A 111 -0.46 -17.68 -1.56
CA PHE A 111 0.72 -16.82 -1.49
C PHE A 111 2.00 -17.67 -1.41
N PHE A 112 2.05 -18.65 -0.51
CA PHE A 112 3.22 -19.51 -0.35
C PHE A 112 3.44 -20.49 -1.50
N ALA A 113 2.38 -20.88 -2.22
CA ALA A 113 2.52 -21.61 -3.48
C ALA A 113 3.25 -20.78 -4.55
N ILE A 114 3.03 -19.46 -4.58
CA ILE A 114 3.73 -18.53 -5.49
C ILE A 114 5.17 -18.29 -5.01
N VAL A 115 5.34 -17.99 -3.72
CA VAL A 115 6.64 -17.66 -3.12
C VAL A 115 7.40 -18.94 -2.78
N ASN A 116 7.85 -19.64 -3.82
CA ASN A 116 8.71 -20.81 -3.70
C ASN A 116 10.18 -20.48 -4.08
N LYS A 117 11.09 -21.42 -3.85
CA LYS A 117 12.53 -21.26 -4.15
C LYS A 117 12.79 -20.82 -5.60
N SER A 118 12.02 -21.35 -6.57
CA SER A 118 12.14 -20.98 -7.99
C SER A 118 11.72 -19.53 -8.24
N PHE A 119 10.64 -19.07 -7.61
CA PHE A 119 10.20 -17.67 -7.69
C PHE A 119 11.26 -16.72 -7.11
N ILE A 120 11.81 -17.02 -5.93
CA ILE A 120 12.86 -16.21 -5.29
C ILE A 120 14.10 -16.14 -6.21
N ARG A 121 14.52 -17.25 -6.81
CA ARG A 121 15.63 -17.28 -7.77
C ARG A 121 15.33 -16.42 -9.01
N LYS A 122 14.11 -16.49 -9.55
CA LYS A 122 13.67 -15.64 -10.67
C LYS A 122 13.71 -14.16 -10.28
N LEU A 123 13.30 -13.82 -9.06
CA LEU A 123 13.34 -12.45 -8.55
C LEU A 123 14.79 -11.94 -8.43
N LYS A 124 15.70 -12.75 -7.87
CA LYS A 124 17.14 -12.47 -7.81
C LYS A 124 17.73 -12.18 -9.19
N LYS A 125 17.44 -13.03 -10.19
CA LYS A 125 17.86 -12.79 -11.58
C LYS A 125 17.30 -11.49 -12.17
N ARG A 126 16.09 -11.07 -11.78
CA ARG A 126 15.51 -9.80 -12.24
C ARG A 126 16.23 -8.59 -11.65
N TYR A 127 16.62 -8.62 -10.37
CA TYR A 127 17.40 -7.53 -9.79
C TYR A 127 18.70 -7.30 -10.54
N ASN A 128 19.44 -8.37 -10.87
CA ASN A 128 20.70 -8.29 -11.61
C ASN A 128 20.56 -7.62 -12.98
N LYS A 129 19.40 -7.75 -13.64
CA LYS A 129 19.09 -7.06 -14.90
C LYS A 129 18.73 -5.59 -14.73
N ILE A 130 18.26 -5.20 -13.54
CA ILE A 130 17.79 -3.84 -13.25
C ILE A 130 18.94 -2.95 -12.77
N ILE A 131 19.86 -3.49 -11.96
CA ILE A 131 21.00 -2.75 -11.39
C ILE A 131 21.77 -1.92 -12.45
N PRO A 132 22.15 -2.47 -13.62
CA PRO A 132 22.88 -1.70 -14.64
C PRO A 132 22.04 -0.58 -15.29
N LEU A 133 20.71 -0.67 -15.25
CA LEU A 133 19.83 0.36 -15.79
C LEU A 133 19.68 1.53 -14.81
N VAL A 134 19.81 1.25 -13.51
CA VAL A 134 19.74 2.26 -12.45
C VAL A 134 20.99 3.14 -12.44
N THR A 135 22.17 2.55 -12.67
CA THR A 135 23.42 3.31 -12.70
C THR A 135 23.45 4.33 -13.84
N LYS A 136 22.80 4.04 -14.97
CA LYS A 136 22.69 4.89 -16.16
C LYS A 136 21.63 6.00 -16.07
N ALA A 137 20.86 6.10 -14.99
CA ALA A 137 19.89 7.17 -14.81
C ALA A 137 20.60 8.50 -14.52
N SER A 138 20.25 9.54 -15.30
CA SER A 138 20.74 10.91 -15.16
C SER A 138 20.04 11.64 -14.00
N GLY A 139 20.82 12.35 -13.18
CA GLY A 139 20.31 13.18 -12.07
C GLY A 139 19.28 14.22 -12.54
N LYS A 140 19.60 14.99 -13.59
CA LYS A 140 18.68 15.96 -14.20
C LYS A 140 17.30 15.37 -14.54
N ARG A 141 17.25 14.14 -15.07
CA ARG A 141 15.96 13.48 -15.37
C ARG A 141 15.22 13.02 -14.12
N VAL A 142 15.95 12.69 -13.05
CA VAL A 142 15.36 12.37 -11.76
C VAL A 142 14.71 13.62 -11.17
N ASP A 143 15.40 14.75 -11.13
CA ASP A 143 14.89 16.01 -10.57
C ASP A 143 13.64 16.47 -11.32
N GLN A 144 13.70 16.48 -12.66
CA GLN A 144 12.54 16.77 -13.51
C GLN A 144 11.33 15.88 -13.21
N TYR A 145 11.56 14.61 -12.91
CA TYR A 145 10.50 13.67 -12.56
C TYR A 145 9.89 13.98 -11.20
N ILE A 146 10.72 14.26 -10.19
CA ILE A 146 10.26 14.61 -8.85
C ILE A 146 9.45 15.91 -8.89
N ASP A 147 9.95 16.94 -9.56
CA ASP A 147 9.25 18.21 -9.75
C ASP A 147 7.91 18.03 -10.46
N LYS A 148 7.88 17.20 -11.51
CA LYS A 148 6.64 16.86 -12.20
C LYS A 148 5.63 16.21 -11.25
N LYS A 149 6.06 15.31 -10.36
CA LYS A 149 5.17 14.68 -9.37
C LYS A 149 4.74 15.68 -8.29
N ARG A 150 5.64 16.54 -7.81
CA ARG A 150 5.35 17.61 -6.85
C ARG A 150 4.27 18.54 -7.37
N ARG A 151 4.48 19.15 -8.56
CA ARG A 151 3.49 20.03 -9.21
C ARG A 151 2.13 19.36 -9.39
N ALA A 152 2.11 18.07 -9.76
CA ALA A 152 0.86 17.33 -9.91
C ALA A 152 0.11 17.08 -8.59
N ILE A 153 0.83 16.98 -7.46
CA ILE A 153 0.23 16.85 -6.13
C ILE A 153 -0.24 18.21 -5.64
N THR A 154 0.60 19.24 -5.74
CA THR A 154 0.24 20.62 -5.36
C THR A 154 -1.02 21.08 -6.10
N LYS A 155 -1.11 20.86 -7.42
CA LYS A 155 -2.31 21.19 -8.21
C LYS A 155 -3.57 20.46 -7.75
N LEU A 156 -3.44 19.25 -7.19
CA LEU A 156 -4.56 18.52 -6.62
C LEU A 156 -4.95 19.04 -5.23
N MET A 157 -3.97 19.47 -4.43
CA MET A 157 -4.18 20.04 -3.10
C MET A 157 -4.85 21.41 -3.15
N CYS A 158 -4.52 22.25 -4.14
CA CYS A 158 -5.14 23.57 -4.33
C CYS A 158 -6.63 23.51 -4.77
N LYS A 159 -7.23 22.32 -4.86
CA LYS A 159 -8.66 22.20 -5.16
C LYS A 159 -9.46 22.42 -3.87
N THR A 160 -10.53 23.20 -3.98
CA THR A 160 -11.39 23.59 -2.86
C THR A 160 -11.93 22.39 -2.06
N LYS A 161 -12.34 21.30 -2.71
CA LYS A 161 -12.74 20.04 -2.05
C LYS A 161 -12.45 18.81 -2.92
N PHE A 162 -11.95 17.72 -2.35
CA PHE A 162 -11.87 16.44 -3.07
C PHE A 162 -13.21 15.73 -3.12
N LYS A 163 -13.54 15.14 -4.27
CA LYS A 163 -14.55 14.09 -4.36
C LYS A 163 -13.98 12.77 -3.82
N LYS A 164 -14.82 11.88 -3.26
CA LYS A 164 -14.39 10.55 -2.75
C LYS A 164 -13.57 9.74 -3.76
N MET A 165 -13.98 9.71 -5.03
CA MET A 165 -13.23 9.04 -6.10
C MET A 165 -11.82 9.62 -6.33
N GLN A 166 -11.65 10.92 -6.07
CA GLN A 166 -10.37 11.60 -6.23
C GLN A 166 -9.42 11.30 -5.06
N MET A 167 -9.93 11.04 -3.85
CA MET A 167 -9.09 10.74 -2.68
C MET A 167 -8.25 9.48 -2.85
N HIS A 168 -8.82 8.40 -3.39
CA HIS A 168 -8.06 7.18 -3.66
C HIS A 168 -6.91 7.43 -4.65
N THR A 169 -7.21 8.18 -5.72
CA THR A 169 -6.21 8.53 -6.73
C THR A 169 -5.14 9.45 -6.16
N PHE A 170 -5.54 10.43 -5.36
CA PHE A 170 -4.64 11.36 -4.66
C PHE A 170 -3.71 10.61 -3.71
N ARG A 171 -4.24 9.75 -2.82
CA ARG A 171 -3.47 8.90 -1.91
C ARG A 171 -2.38 8.11 -2.64
N LYS A 172 -2.71 7.46 -3.76
CA LYS A 172 -1.73 6.70 -4.56
C LYS A 172 -0.61 7.58 -5.10
N ARG A 173 -0.95 8.76 -5.61
CA ARG A 173 0.02 9.75 -6.13
C ARG A 173 0.91 10.27 -5.01
N LEU A 174 0.33 10.67 -3.88
CA LEU A 174 1.04 11.16 -2.70
C LEU A 174 2.03 10.13 -2.17
N LYS A 175 1.60 8.88 -1.91
CA LYS A 175 2.53 7.82 -1.44
C LYS A 175 3.67 7.58 -2.43
N THR A 176 3.40 7.64 -3.74
CA THR A 176 4.45 7.47 -4.76
C THR A 176 5.46 8.62 -4.72
N TYR A 177 4.99 9.87 -4.60
CA TYR A 177 5.88 11.04 -4.43
C TYR A 177 6.73 10.92 -3.17
N LEU A 178 6.12 10.66 -2.01
CA LEU A 178 6.82 10.51 -0.73
C LEU A 178 7.88 9.40 -0.77
N TYR A 179 7.63 8.29 -1.49
CA TYR A 179 8.64 7.26 -1.67
C TYR A 179 9.79 7.70 -2.57
N ASN A 180 9.53 8.49 -3.61
CA ASN A 180 10.57 8.98 -4.52
C ASN A 180 11.38 10.13 -3.90
N GLU A 181 10.76 10.99 -3.10
CA GLU A 181 11.46 12.03 -2.33
C GLU A 181 12.44 11.39 -1.33
N LYS A 182 12.02 10.31 -0.65
CA LYS A 182 12.91 9.50 0.21
C LYS A 182 14.08 8.84 -0.53
N ILE A 183 14.06 8.75 -1.86
CA ILE A 183 15.20 8.28 -2.64
C ILE A 183 16.29 9.36 -2.67
N LEU A 184 15.91 10.64 -2.79
CA LEU A 184 16.82 11.78 -2.88
C LEU A 184 17.40 12.16 -1.52
N ILE A 185 16.61 12.07 -0.46
CA ILE A 185 17.05 12.36 0.92
C ILE A 185 18.08 11.33 1.43
N CYS A 186 18.30 10.23 0.70
CA CYS A 186 19.33 9.24 1.03
C CYS A 186 20.77 9.81 0.98
N GLU A 187 20.98 11.07 0.56
CA GLU A 187 22.26 11.78 0.58
C GLU A 187 22.36 12.92 1.64
N SER A 188 21.28 13.32 2.31
CA SER A 188 21.34 14.43 3.29
C SER A 188 20.36 14.28 4.47
N GLN A 189 20.93 14.00 5.65
CA GLN A 189 20.41 14.23 7.01
C GLN A 189 19.04 13.63 7.42
N ASN A 190 19.09 12.91 8.55
CA ASN A 190 18.05 12.04 9.09
C ASN A 190 16.89 12.73 9.84
N GLN A 191 16.70 14.05 9.81
CA GLN A 191 15.86 14.72 10.83
C GLN A 191 14.60 15.47 10.38
N THR A 192 14.38 15.76 9.08
CA THR A 192 13.23 16.61 8.67
C THR A 192 11.98 15.87 8.20
N LEU A 193 11.94 14.53 8.26
CA LEU A 193 10.87 13.72 7.64
C LEU A 193 9.81 13.17 8.61
N GLN A 194 10.00 13.31 9.93
CA GLN A 194 9.06 12.78 10.93
C GLN A 194 7.71 13.53 10.94
N ASN A 195 7.68 14.82 10.62
CA ASN A 195 6.44 15.62 10.61
C ASN A 195 5.61 15.56 9.30
N LYS A 196 6.07 14.86 8.25
CA LYS A 196 5.51 14.96 6.88
C LYS A 196 4.53 13.84 6.44
N ASN A 197 4.03 12.98 7.33
CA ASN A 197 3.19 11.83 6.90
C ASN A 197 1.74 11.80 7.41
N ILE A 198 1.30 12.77 8.21
CA ILE A 198 -0.06 12.79 8.81
C ILE A 198 -1.15 12.64 7.74
N LEU A 199 -1.12 13.46 6.68
CA LEU A 199 -2.10 13.38 5.58
C LEU A 199 -2.07 12.01 4.88
N SER A 200 -0.88 11.46 4.70
CA SER A 200 -0.63 10.16 4.07
C SER A 200 -1.28 9.01 4.85
N ASP A 201 -1.32 9.14 6.17
CA ASP A 201 -1.79 8.13 7.11
C ASP A 201 -3.30 8.28 7.34
N LEU A 202 -3.82 9.51 7.45
CA LEU A 202 -5.27 9.79 7.41
C LEU A 202 -5.92 9.25 6.13
N LEU A 203 -5.29 9.46 4.97
CA LEU A 203 -5.75 8.87 3.71
C LEU A 203 -5.64 7.34 3.69
N GLY A 204 -4.68 6.79 4.43
CA GLY A 204 -4.52 5.35 4.65
C GLY A 204 -5.71 4.78 5.38
N GLU A 205 -6.00 5.32 6.55
CA GLU A 205 -7.11 4.90 7.43
C GLU A 205 -8.47 5.07 6.75
N TRP A 206 -8.70 6.22 6.10
CA TRP A 206 -9.93 6.46 5.33
C TRP A 206 -10.18 5.37 4.28
N HIS A 207 -9.14 4.96 3.56
CA HIS A 207 -9.25 3.90 2.54
C HIS A 207 -9.47 2.52 3.16
N ASP A 208 -8.91 2.27 4.35
CA ASP A 208 -9.09 0.99 5.03
C ASP A 208 -10.55 0.82 5.47
N TYR A 209 -11.21 1.88 5.95
CA TYR A 209 -12.66 1.88 6.16
C TYR A 209 -13.45 1.66 4.85
N GLU A 210 -13.09 2.33 3.75
CA GLU A 210 -13.77 2.18 2.47
C GLU A 210 -13.78 0.72 1.99
N VAL A 211 -12.63 0.03 2.07
CA VAL A 211 -12.50 -1.37 1.67
C VAL A 211 -13.36 -2.28 2.56
N VAL A 212 -13.31 -2.10 3.88
CA VAL A 212 -14.06 -2.94 4.82
C VAL A 212 -15.56 -2.72 4.65
N ILE A 213 -16.03 -1.48 4.49
CA ILE A 213 -17.44 -1.19 4.23
C ILE A 213 -17.93 -1.93 2.96
N ASP A 214 -17.14 -1.94 1.89
CA ASP A 214 -17.48 -2.65 0.66
C ASP A 214 -17.49 -4.17 0.81
N HIS A 215 -16.63 -4.72 1.68
CA HIS A 215 -16.66 -6.14 2.04
C HIS A 215 -17.90 -6.48 2.86
N LEU A 216 -18.22 -5.69 3.88
CA LEU A 216 -19.43 -5.87 4.70
C LEU A 216 -20.70 -5.82 3.86
N LYS A 217 -20.81 -4.89 2.91
CA LYS A 217 -21.94 -4.86 1.96
C LYS A 217 -22.11 -6.17 1.21
N LYS A 218 -21.00 -6.79 0.77
CA LYS A 218 -21.03 -8.08 0.05
C LYS A 218 -21.37 -9.23 1.00
N GLY A 219 -20.82 -9.22 2.21
CA GLY A 219 -21.13 -10.19 3.26
C GLY A 219 -22.63 -10.22 3.58
N ILE A 220 -23.19 -9.05 3.92
CA ILE A 220 -24.61 -8.85 4.23
C ILE A 220 -25.51 -9.32 3.09
N LYS A 221 -25.20 -8.95 1.83
CA LYS A 221 -26.00 -9.35 0.66
C LYS A 221 -25.98 -10.84 0.36
N SER A 222 -24.97 -11.57 0.84
CA SER A 222 -24.80 -12.96 0.46
C SER A 222 -25.67 -13.94 1.26
N ASN A 223 -26.42 -13.48 2.28
CA ASN A 223 -27.23 -14.31 3.20
C ASN A 223 -26.46 -15.51 3.81
N LYS A 224 -25.13 -15.44 3.87
CA LYS A 224 -24.26 -16.49 4.42
C LYS A 224 -24.11 -16.42 5.94
N THR A 225 -24.78 -15.47 6.57
CA THR A 225 -24.70 -15.17 8.00
C THR A 225 -26.07 -15.33 8.64
N ILE A 226 -26.08 -15.74 9.90
CA ILE A 226 -27.30 -15.89 10.71
C ILE A 226 -27.97 -14.51 10.83
N PRO A 227 -29.31 -14.40 10.94
CA PRO A 227 -30.00 -13.11 11.01
C PRO A 227 -29.46 -12.16 12.10
N SER A 228 -29.10 -12.70 13.27
CA SER A 228 -28.50 -11.94 14.38
C SER A 228 -27.14 -11.34 14.01
N GLU A 229 -26.24 -12.11 13.41
CA GLU A 229 -24.95 -11.59 12.92
C GLU A 229 -25.16 -10.56 11.81
N THR A 230 -26.15 -10.77 10.95
CA THR A 230 -26.45 -9.84 9.85
C THR A 230 -26.85 -8.46 10.38
N LYS A 231 -27.67 -8.41 11.44
CA LYS A 231 -28.01 -7.17 12.14
C LYS A 231 -26.76 -6.52 12.73
N GLN A 232 -25.89 -7.28 13.38
CA GLN A 232 -24.65 -6.75 13.94
C GLN A 232 -23.69 -6.23 12.86
N LEU A 233 -23.54 -6.93 11.73
CA LEU A 233 -22.74 -6.46 10.59
C LEU A 233 -23.28 -5.15 10.00
N GLN A 234 -24.60 -4.96 10.00
CA GLN A 234 -25.21 -3.69 9.59
C GLN A 234 -24.86 -2.55 10.55
N VAL A 235 -24.92 -2.79 11.87
CA VAL A 235 -24.50 -1.82 12.89
C VAL A 235 -23.03 -1.47 12.74
N THR A 236 -22.14 -2.46 12.65
CA THR A 236 -20.71 -2.26 12.42
C THR A 236 -20.46 -1.46 11.14
N LYS A 237 -21.13 -1.79 10.04
CA LYS A 237 -21.02 -1.04 8.78
C LYS A 237 -21.42 0.42 8.96
N ALA A 238 -22.47 0.72 9.72
CA ALA A 238 -22.89 2.09 9.99
C ALA A 238 -21.82 2.86 10.78
N ILE A 239 -21.27 2.26 11.85
CA ILE A 239 -20.19 2.86 12.65
C ILE A 239 -18.97 3.19 11.79
N LEU A 240 -18.49 2.22 11.00
CA LEU A 240 -17.34 2.43 10.12
C LEU A 240 -17.61 3.47 9.03
N THR A 241 -18.85 3.55 8.54
CA THR A 241 -19.27 4.59 7.59
C THR A 241 -19.16 5.98 8.21
N SER A 242 -19.64 6.16 9.44
CA SER A 242 -19.53 7.43 10.17
C SER A 242 -18.07 7.82 10.41
N LYS A 243 -17.22 6.88 10.86
CA LYS A 243 -15.77 7.13 11.01
C LYS A 243 -15.11 7.54 9.69
N ARG A 244 -15.46 6.88 8.58
CA ARG A 244 -14.97 7.23 7.25
C ARG A 244 -15.38 8.65 6.84
N GLU A 245 -16.64 9.05 7.05
CA GLU A 245 -17.09 10.42 6.73
C GLU A 245 -16.40 11.47 7.60
N LEU A 246 -16.20 11.20 8.89
CA LEU A 246 -15.46 12.09 9.78
C LEU A 246 -14.03 12.32 9.27
N LEU A 247 -13.33 11.24 8.90
CA LEU A 247 -12.00 11.34 8.30
C LEU A 247 -12.01 12.08 6.96
N PHE A 248 -13.01 11.84 6.11
CA PHE A 248 -13.17 12.54 4.84
C PHE A 248 -13.27 14.06 5.05
N ASN A 249 -14.08 14.49 6.02
CA ASN A 249 -14.25 15.90 6.37
C ASN A 249 -12.97 16.48 6.97
N LYS A 250 -12.31 15.77 7.89
CA LYS A 250 -11.02 16.15 8.48
C LYS A 250 -9.96 16.37 7.40
N ILE A 251 -9.83 15.44 6.46
CA ILE A 251 -8.87 15.54 5.35
C ILE A 251 -9.17 16.78 4.49
N ASN A 252 -10.43 16.98 4.09
CA ASN A 252 -10.82 18.15 3.29
C ASN A 252 -10.62 19.48 4.02
N ALA A 253 -10.81 19.52 5.35
CA ALA A 253 -10.54 20.72 6.14
C ALA A 253 -9.04 21.03 6.23
N THR A 254 -8.18 20.00 6.25
CA THR A 254 -6.71 20.21 6.36
C THR A 254 -6.02 20.60 5.06
N LEU A 255 -6.60 20.28 3.89
CA LEU A 255 -5.95 20.48 2.59
C LEU A 255 -5.70 21.94 2.18
N PRO A 256 -6.59 22.91 2.46
CA PRO A 256 -6.37 24.31 2.09
C PRO A 256 -5.28 25.00 2.92
N TYR A 257 -4.98 24.48 4.12
CA TYR A 257 -4.18 25.19 5.13
C TYR A 257 -2.78 24.61 5.37
N GLN A 258 -2.34 23.63 4.57
CA GLN A 258 -1.13 22.87 4.87
C GLN A 258 0.06 23.12 3.94
N THR A 259 1.12 23.65 4.56
CA THR A 259 2.56 23.60 4.20
C THR A 259 3.16 22.19 4.25
N LEU A 260 2.37 21.12 4.04
CA LEU A 260 2.76 19.71 4.30
C LEU A 260 3.46 18.98 3.13
N LEU A 261 4.34 19.63 2.38
CA LEU A 261 5.26 18.94 1.47
C LEU A 261 6.72 19.16 1.84
#